data_AF-A0AAU5ASD3-F1
#
_entry.id   AF-A0AAU5ASD3-F1
#
_cell.length_a   1.000
_cell.length_b   1.000
_cell.length_c   1.000
_cell.angle_alpha   90.00
_cell.angle_beta   90.00
_cell.angle_gamma   90.00
#
_symmetry.space_group_name_H-M   'P 1'
#
loop_
_entity.id
_entity.type
_entity.pdbx_description
1 polymer ?
#
loop_
_entity_poly.entity_id
_entity_poly.type
_entity_poly.pdbx_seq_one_letter_code
_entity_poly.pdbx_strand_id
1 'polypeptide(L)'
;MSDHGIAPVPAPVPAPIPAPVAAPGSPPIPAPAPVPAHQPPYYAVVFTSLRTEGDNGYGETADRMGELVKGIPGFLGEDSARVPGGLGITVAYFRDLAGIEAWRAHAEHRVAKEYGREHWYERYSLHIAKVEYSRGFERGAEAEADTAAGAATGARIEAVAETGAQV
;
A
#
# COMPACT_ATOMS: atom_id res chain seq x y z
N MET A 1 -37.35 -30.12 -29.47
CA MET A 1 -37.08 -30.22 -28.02
C MET A 1 -35.76 -29.52 -27.80
N SER A 2 -35.80 -28.23 -27.45
CA SER A 2 -34.59 -27.44 -27.24
C SER A 2 -34.18 -27.55 -25.79
N ASP A 3 -32.97 -28.06 -25.60
CA ASP A 3 -32.29 -28.20 -24.32
C ASP A 3 -31.97 -26.81 -23.76
N HIS A 4 -32.62 -26.43 -22.66
CA HIS A 4 -32.27 -25.24 -21.91
C HIS A 4 -31.27 -25.64 -20.82
N GLY A 5 -29.98 -25.53 -21.14
CA GLY A 5 -28.90 -25.71 -20.19
C GLY A 5 -29.05 -24.75 -19.01
N ILE A 6 -29.31 -25.31 -17.83
CA ILE A 6 -29.32 -24.59 -16.55
C ILE A 6 -27.87 -24.17 -16.25
N ALA A 7 -27.62 -22.87 -16.20
CA ALA A 7 -26.33 -22.33 -15.77
C ALA A 7 -26.04 -22.76 -14.32
N PRO A 8 -24.78 -23.09 -13.96
CA PRO A 8 -24.44 -23.47 -12.61
C PRO A 8 -24.67 -22.31 -11.64
N VAL A 9 -25.40 -22.59 -10.56
CA VAL A 9 -25.64 -21.66 -9.46
C VAL A 9 -24.28 -21.38 -8.78
N PRO A 10 -23.87 -20.11 -8.60
CA PRO A 10 -22.63 -19.79 -7.88
C PRO A 10 -22.73 -20.30 -6.44
N ALA A 11 -21.64 -20.87 -5.94
CA ALA A 11 -21.55 -21.32 -4.55
C ALA A 11 -21.77 -20.12 -3.58
N PRO A 12 -22.45 -20.34 -2.43
CA PRO A 12 -22.66 -19.26 -1.47
C PRO A 12 -21.32 -18.73 -0.98
N VAL A 13 -21.18 -17.40 -1.01
CA VAL A 13 -20.07 -16.70 -0.38
C VAL A 13 -20.08 -17.06 1.11
N PRO A 14 -18.94 -17.47 1.71
CA PRO A 14 -18.89 -17.76 3.14
C PRO A 14 -19.35 -16.53 3.92
N ALA A 15 -20.09 -16.77 5.02
CA ALA A 15 -20.54 -15.69 5.88
C ALA A 15 -19.35 -14.83 6.36
N PRO A 16 -19.51 -13.50 6.44
CA PRO A 16 -18.46 -12.61 6.92
C PRO A 16 -17.99 -13.05 8.30
N ILE A 17 -16.68 -13.12 8.51
CA ILE A 17 -16.12 -13.34 9.84
C ILE A 17 -16.33 -12.01 10.57
N PRO A 18 -16.96 -12.00 11.76
CA PRO A 18 -17.20 -10.74 12.45
C PRO A 18 -15.89 -9.98 12.60
N ALA A 19 -15.86 -8.73 12.11
CA ALA A 19 -14.71 -7.84 12.24
C ALA A 19 -14.25 -7.84 13.70
N PRO A 20 -12.94 -7.95 13.98
CA PRO A 20 -12.47 -7.89 15.35
C PRO A 20 -12.88 -6.54 15.94
N VAL A 21 -13.78 -6.58 16.92
CA VAL A 21 -14.06 -5.42 17.77
C VAL A 21 -12.73 -5.05 18.43
N ALA A 22 -12.23 -3.85 18.14
CA ALA A 22 -10.98 -3.36 18.72
C ALA A 22 -11.05 -3.49 20.24
N ALA A 23 -10.16 -4.29 20.82
CA ALA A 23 -10.06 -4.44 22.25
C ALA A 23 -9.67 -3.10 22.89
N PRO A 24 -10.26 -2.71 24.04
CA PRO A 24 -9.84 -1.52 24.76
C PRO A 24 -8.38 -1.68 25.19
N GLY A 25 -7.49 -0.80 24.71
CA GLY A 25 -6.05 -0.84 24.98
C GLY A 25 -5.14 -1.05 23.75
N SER A 26 -5.70 -1.17 22.54
CA SER A 26 -4.87 -1.14 21.33
C SER A 26 -4.08 0.18 21.24
N PRO A 27 -2.79 0.14 20.87
CA PRO A 27 -2.02 1.36 20.65
C PRO A 27 -2.73 2.25 19.62
N PRO A 28 -2.59 3.58 19.72
CA PRO A 28 -3.18 4.48 18.73
C PRO A 28 -2.74 4.03 17.33
N ILE A 29 -3.70 3.89 16.42
CA ILE A 29 -3.42 3.59 15.01
C ILE A 29 -2.43 4.66 14.55
N PRO A 30 -1.23 4.28 14.05
CA PRO A 30 -0.27 5.27 13.58
C PRO A 30 -0.94 6.14 12.51
N ALA A 31 -0.66 7.44 12.57
CA ALA A 31 -1.24 8.38 11.61
C ALA A 31 -0.95 7.91 10.17
N PRO A 32 -1.90 8.05 9.24
CA PRO A 32 -1.70 7.63 7.86
C PRO A 32 -0.50 8.38 7.27
N ALA A 33 0.47 7.64 6.76
CA ALA A 33 1.66 8.14 6.09
C ALA A 33 1.75 7.53 4.69
N PRO A 34 2.24 8.26 3.69
CA PRO A 34 2.44 7.70 2.36
C PRO A 34 3.50 6.60 2.39
N VAL A 35 3.39 5.64 1.48
CA VAL A 35 4.47 4.65 1.27
C VAL A 35 5.78 5.39 0.99
N PRO A 36 6.88 5.05 1.70
CA PRO A 36 8.18 5.69 1.48
C PRO A 36 8.66 5.55 0.04
N ALA A 37 9.46 6.51 -0.42
CA ALA A 37 10.08 6.44 -1.72
C ALA A 37 11.07 5.27 -1.80
N HIS A 38 10.89 4.40 -2.80
CA HIS A 38 11.78 3.28 -3.10
C HIS A 38 12.75 3.64 -4.23
N GLN A 39 13.88 2.92 -4.32
CA GLN A 39 14.82 3.09 -5.43
C GLN A 39 14.20 2.58 -6.75
N PRO A 40 14.04 3.42 -7.78
CA PRO A 40 13.57 2.98 -9.10
C PRO A 40 14.58 2.06 -9.82
N PRO A 41 14.12 1.25 -10.81
CA PRO A 41 12.74 1.14 -11.26
C PRO A 41 11.91 0.17 -10.41
N TYR A 42 10.64 0.50 -10.23
CA TYR A 42 9.60 -0.40 -9.70
C TYR A 42 8.27 -0.11 -10.39
N TYR A 43 7.17 -0.73 -9.98
CA TYR A 43 5.86 -0.60 -10.60
C TYR A 43 4.81 -0.12 -9.60
N ALA A 44 3.85 0.65 -10.10
CA ALA A 44 2.66 1.06 -9.38
C ALA A 44 1.41 0.50 -10.07
N VAL A 45 0.54 -0.13 -9.29
CA VAL A 45 -0.78 -0.59 -9.70
C VAL A 45 -1.80 0.39 -9.14
N VAL A 46 -2.37 1.23 -10.00
CA VAL A 46 -3.35 2.26 -9.63
C VAL A 46 -4.75 1.74 -9.94
N PHE A 47 -5.52 1.49 -8.89
CA PHE A 47 -6.92 1.11 -8.98
C PHE A 47 -7.81 2.26 -8.50
N THR A 48 -8.64 2.78 -9.38
CA THR A 48 -9.57 3.87 -9.08
C THR A 48 -11.00 3.38 -9.26
N SER A 49 -11.86 3.55 -8.25
CA SER A 49 -13.22 2.98 -8.24
C SER A 49 -14.30 3.96 -7.75
N LEU A 50 -15.48 3.84 -8.34
CA LEU A 50 -16.75 4.25 -7.74
C LEU A 50 -17.46 3.01 -7.20
N ARG A 51 -17.95 3.09 -5.97
CA ARG A 51 -18.66 1.99 -5.33
C ARG A 51 -20.16 2.14 -5.47
N THR A 52 -20.86 1.01 -5.52
CA THR A 52 -22.31 0.97 -5.33
C THR A 52 -22.66 1.42 -3.91
N GLU A 53 -23.92 1.77 -3.67
CA GLU A 53 -24.41 1.99 -2.31
C GLU A 53 -24.34 0.73 -1.44
N GLY A 54 -24.12 0.94 -0.14
CA GLY A 54 -23.96 -0.14 0.84
C GLY A 54 -22.54 -0.68 0.93
N ASP A 55 -22.17 -1.25 2.08
CA ASP A 55 -20.84 -1.82 2.23
C ASP A 55 -20.71 -3.21 1.59
N ASN A 56 -21.74 -4.05 1.76
CA ASN A 56 -21.82 -5.40 1.17
C ASN A 56 -20.58 -6.28 1.42
N GLY A 57 -19.91 -6.10 2.58
CA GLY A 57 -18.69 -6.85 2.94
C GLY A 57 -17.39 -6.34 2.30
N TYR A 58 -17.44 -5.18 1.65
CA TYR A 58 -16.26 -4.59 1.02
C TYR A 58 -15.17 -4.26 2.04
N GLY A 59 -15.51 -3.62 3.17
CA GLY A 59 -14.50 -3.19 4.15
C GLY A 59 -13.66 -4.36 4.65
N GLU A 60 -14.31 -5.42 5.12
CA GLU A 60 -13.66 -6.64 5.60
C GLU A 60 -12.82 -7.30 4.49
N THR A 61 -13.35 -7.38 3.26
CA THR A 61 -12.61 -7.99 2.16
C THR A 61 -11.41 -7.13 1.76
N ALA A 62 -11.54 -5.81 1.76
CA ALA A 62 -10.46 -4.88 1.46
C ALA A 62 -9.33 -5.03 2.49
N ASP A 63 -9.67 -5.08 3.78
CA ASP A 63 -8.69 -5.32 4.85
C ASP A 63 -8.00 -6.67 4.67
N ARG A 64 -8.75 -7.73 4.33
CA ARG A 64 -8.18 -9.06 4.03
C ARG A 64 -7.23 -9.01 2.83
N MET A 65 -7.58 -8.29 1.76
CA MET A 65 -6.70 -8.15 0.60
C MET A 65 -5.42 -7.37 0.95
N GLY A 66 -5.53 -6.34 1.78
CA GLY A 66 -4.39 -5.58 2.31
C GLY A 66 -3.45 -6.45 3.16
N GLU A 67 -3.97 -7.38 3.96
CA GLU A 67 -3.13 -8.33 4.68
C GLU A 67 -2.47 -9.37 3.77
N LEU A 68 -3.21 -9.89 2.78
CA LEU A 68 -2.68 -10.91 1.86
C LEU A 68 -1.57 -10.35 0.96
N VAL A 69 -1.74 -9.13 0.44
CA VAL A 69 -0.77 -8.56 -0.49
C VAL A 69 0.61 -8.34 0.15
N LYS A 70 0.67 -8.13 1.48
CA LYS A 70 1.93 -8.05 2.25
C LYS A 70 2.78 -9.32 2.15
N GLY A 71 2.16 -10.48 1.93
CA GLY A 71 2.85 -11.75 1.74
C GLY A 71 3.38 -11.97 0.31
N ILE A 72 3.03 -11.11 -0.65
CA ILE A 72 3.45 -11.27 -2.04
C ILE A 72 4.93 -10.86 -2.20
N PRO A 73 5.79 -11.74 -2.74
CA PRO A 73 7.18 -11.38 -3.01
C PRO A 73 7.28 -10.13 -3.89
N GLY A 74 8.03 -9.14 -3.42
CA GLY A 74 8.24 -7.89 -4.14
C GLY A 74 7.18 -6.83 -3.90
N PHE A 75 6.20 -7.03 -3.01
CA PHE A 75 5.33 -5.95 -2.54
C PHE A 75 6.14 -4.90 -1.76
N LEU A 76 5.89 -3.62 -2.05
CA LEU A 76 6.63 -2.48 -1.49
C LEU A 76 5.75 -1.57 -0.60
N GLY A 77 4.45 -1.83 -0.53
CA GLY A 77 3.48 -1.03 0.22
C GLY A 77 2.26 -0.66 -0.61
N GLU A 78 1.25 -0.09 0.04
CA GLU A 78 0.08 0.49 -0.63
C GLU A 78 -0.37 1.80 0.02
N ASP A 79 -0.88 2.71 -0.80
CA ASP A 79 -1.59 3.91 -0.37
C ASP A 79 -3.06 3.76 -0.74
N SER A 80 -3.98 4.13 0.15
CA SER A 80 -5.41 4.20 -0.17
C SER A 80 -6.05 5.48 0.35
N ALA A 81 -6.94 6.06 -0.45
CA ALA A 81 -7.75 7.20 -0.08
C ALA A 81 -9.16 7.06 -0.65
N ARG A 82 -10.15 7.55 0.10
CA ARG A 82 -11.56 7.50 -0.28
C ARG A 82 -12.23 8.82 0.08
N VAL A 83 -12.96 9.38 -0.87
CA VAL A 83 -13.94 10.45 -0.60
C VAL A 83 -15.24 9.79 -0.12
N PRO A 84 -15.84 10.21 1.01
CA PRO A 84 -17.13 9.69 1.45
C PRO A 84 -18.19 9.78 0.34
N GLY A 85 -18.79 8.64 -0.01
CA GLY A 85 -19.77 8.55 -1.10
C GLY A 85 -19.23 8.79 -2.51
N GLY A 86 -17.90 8.86 -2.68
CA GLY A 86 -17.27 9.26 -3.93
C GLY A 86 -16.14 8.36 -4.40
N LEU A 87 -15.27 8.95 -5.22
CA LEU A 87 -14.10 8.28 -5.78
C LEU A 87 -13.19 7.77 -4.67
N GLY A 88 -12.63 6.58 -4.89
CA GLY A 88 -11.47 6.16 -4.12
C GLY A 88 -10.43 5.49 -4.98
N ILE A 89 -9.23 5.53 -4.46
CA ILE A 89 -8.01 5.14 -5.11
C ILE A 89 -7.23 4.24 -4.17
N THR A 90 -6.68 3.17 -4.73
CA THR A 90 -5.68 2.33 -4.09
C THR A 90 -4.50 2.24 -5.04
N VAL A 91 -3.31 2.53 -4.55
CA VAL A 91 -2.06 2.42 -5.27
C VAL A 91 -1.20 1.39 -4.56
N ALA A 92 -0.97 0.24 -5.20
CA ALA A 92 -0.09 -0.78 -4.67
C ALA A 92 1.25 -0.77 -5.43
N TYR A 93 2.35 -0.80 -4.71
CA TYR A 93 3.69 -0.73 -5.28
C TYR A 93 4.36 -2.11 -5.26
N PHE A 94 5.01 -2.46 -6.37
CA PHE A 94 5.70 -3.74 -6.53
C PHE A 94 7.06 -3.53 -7.16
N ARG A 95 8.07 -4.26 -6.71
CA ARG A 95 9.44 -4.22 -7.27
C ARG A 95 9.45 -4.61 -8.75
N ASP A 96 8.62 -5.58 -9.13
CA ASP A 96 8.65 -6.18 -10.46
C ASP A 96 7.25 -6.64 -10.91
N LEU A 97 7.09 -6.88 -12.22
CA LEU A 97 5.84 -7.39 -12.80
C LEU A 97 5.50 -8.81 -12.31
N ALA A 98 6.49 -9.58 -11.86
CA ALA A 98 6.25 -10.94 -11.36
C ALA A 98 5.47 -10.91 -10.05
N GLY A 99 5.77 -9.96 -9.14
CA GLY A 99 4.96 -9.71 -7.95
C GLY A 99 3.51 -9.32 -8.28
N ILE A 100 3.32 -8.48 -9.31
CA ILE A 100 1.98 -8.09 -9.76
C ILE A 100 1.20 -9.30 -10.30
N GLU A 101 1.83 -10.14 -11.11
CA GLU A 101 1.17 -11.34 -11.65
C GLU A 101 0.88 -12.36 -10.54
N ALA A 102 1.81 -12.56 -9.59
CA ALA A 102 1.58 -13.40 -8.42
C ALA A 102 0.38 -12.91 -7.61
N TRP A 103 0.27 -11.60 -7.40
CA TRP A 103 -0.89 -11.02 -6.72
C TRP A 103 -2.18 -11.19 -7.54
N ARG A 104 -2.13 -10.93 -8.85
CA ARG A 104 -3.28 -11.09 -9.75
C ARG A 104 -3.82 -12.53 -9.76
N ALA A 105 -2.94 -13.52 -9.62
CA ALA A 105 -3.24 -14.95 -9.61
C ALA A 105 -3.61 -15.51 -8.23
N HIS A 106 -3.43 -14.74 -7.14
CA HIS A 106 -3.77 -15.19 -5.79
C HIS A 106 -5.25 -15.57 -5.70
N ALA A 107 -5.54 -16.77 -5.17
CA ALA A 107 -6.86 -17.38 -5.24
C ALA A 107 -7.95 -16.51 -4.59
N GLU A 108 -7.72 -16.04 -3.37
CA GLU A 108 -8.68 -15.16 -2.66
C GLU A 108 -8.87 -13.82 -3.38
N HIS A 109 -7.80 -13.27 -3.97
CA HIS A 109 -7.88 -12.00 -4.71
C HIS A 109 -8.67 -12.16 -6.01
N ARG A 110 -8.55 -13.31 -6.68
CA ARG A 110 -9.37 -13.61 -7.86
C ARG A 110 -10.86 -13.64 -7.51
N VAL A 111 -11.21 -14.34 -6.44
CA VAL A 111 -12.62 -14.40 -5.96
C VAL A 111 -13.12 -13.01 -5.57
N ALA A 112 -12.33 -12.23 -4.82
CA ALA A 112 -12.70 -10.88 -4.42
C ALA A 112 -12.92 -9.93 -5.61
N LYS A 113 -12.12 -10.04 -6.68
CA LYS A 113 -12.32 -9.24 -7.91
C LYS A 113 -13.60 -9.62 -8.64
N GLU A 114 -13.88 -10.92 -8.77
CA GLU A 114 -15.09 -11.42 -9.43
C GLU A 114 -16.33 -10.91 -8.67
N TYR A 115 -16.37 -11.13 -7.36
CA TYR A 115 -17.45 -10.65 -6.50
C TYR A 115 -17.58 -9.13 -6.50
N GLY A 116 -16.47 -8.41 -6.43
CA GLY A 116 -16.45 -6.95 -6.40
C GLY A 116 -17.00 -6.32 -7.68
N ARG A 117 -16.75 -6.93 -8.85
CA ARG A 117 -17.33 -6.48 -10.12
C ARG A 117 -18.84 -6.65 -10.17
N GLU A 118 -19.36 -7.68 -9.49
CA GLU A 118 -20.79 -7.95 -9.44
C GLU A 118 -21.52 -7.10 -8.38
N HIS A 119 -20.86 -6.77 -7.26
CA HIS A 119 -21.55 -6.26 -6.06
C HIS A 119 -21.01 -4.95 -5.48
N TRP A 120 -19.76 -4.55 -5.78
CA TRP A 120 -19.13 -3.41 -5.11
C TRP A 120 -18.83 -2.23 -6.01
N TYR A 121 -18.62 -2.44 -7.30
CA TYR A 121 -18.13 -1.40 -8.19
C TYR A 121 -19.15 -1.02 -9.27
N GLU A 122 -19.55 0.24 -9.30
CA GLU A 122 -20.30 0.81 -10.43
C GLU A 122 -19.38 1.01 -11.65
N ARG A 123 -18.16 1.52 -11.38
CA ARG A 123 -17.09 1.61 -12.38
C ARG A 123 -15.73 1.58 -11.70
N TYR A 124 -14.72 1.12 -12.42
CA TYR A 124 -13.33 1.28 -12.02
C TYR A 124 -12.40 1.40 -13.24
N SER A 125 -11.19 1.89 -13.01
CA SER A 125 -10.05 1.77 -13.92
C SER A 125 -8.86 1.14 -13.20
N LEU A 126 -8.01 0.45 -13.95
CA LEU A 126 -6.77 -0.15 -13.47
C LEU A 126 -5.64 0.25 -14.40
N HIS A 127 -4.58 0.83 -13.85
CA HIS A 127 -3.37 1.18 -14.57
C HIS A 127 -2.17 0.51 -13.91
N ILE A 128 -1.26 -0.01 -14.72
CA ILE A 128 0.05 -0.47 -14.26
C ILE A 128 1.08 0.43 -14.91
N ALA A 129 1.85 1.14 -14.09
CA ALA A 129 2.87 2.08 -14.53
C ALA A 129 4.24 1.69 -13.99
N LYS A 130 5.29 1.89 -14.78
CA LYS A 130 6.67 1.79 -14.30
C LYS A 130 7.08 3.13 -13.69
N VAL A 131 7.54 3.09 -12.46
CA VAL A 131 8.10 4.25 -11.77
C VAL A 131 9.58 4.35 -12.12
N GLU A 132 9.94 5.44 -12.81
CA GLU A 132 11.33 5.73 -13.21
C GLU A 132 12.01 6.72 -12.23
N TYR A 133 11.23 7.40 -11.40
CA TYR A 133 11.70 8.38 -10.43
C TYR A 133 10.85 8.38 -9.16
N SER A 134 11.48 8.47 -8.00
CA SER A 134 10.80 8.53 -6.70
C SER A 134 11.62 9.36 -5.70
N ARG A 135 10.95 10.21 -4.93
CA ARG A 135 11.56 11.02 -3.86
C ARG A 135 10.55 11.19 -2.72
N GLY A 136 11.02 11.04 -1.49
CA GLY A 136 10.27 11.34 -0.27
C GLY A 136 10.59 12.75 0.27
N PHE A 137 9.69 13.31 1.05
CA PHE A 137 9.90 14.55 1.78
C PHE A 137 9.22 14.44 3.15
N GLU A 138 9.95 14.83 4.19
CA GLU A 138 9.43 14.96 5.55
C GLU A 138 9.84 16.31 6.11
N ARG A 139 8.87 17.05 6.65
CA ARG A 139 9.13 18.39 7.19
C ARG A 139 10.01 18.27 8.44
N GLY A 140 11.18 18.89 8.41
CA GLY A 140 12.10 18.93 9.56
C GLY A 140 13.21 17.86 9.54
N ALA A 141 13.13 16.84 8.67
CA ALA A 141 14.15 15.80 8.58
C ALA A 141 15.50 16.31 8.01
N GLU A 142 15.46 17.32 7.12
CA GLU A 142 16.69 17.95 6.58
C GLU A 142 17.42 18.82 7.64
N ALA A 143 16.73 19.32 8.65
CA ALA A 143 17.34 20.14 9.72
C ALA A 143 18.18 19.29 10.69
N GLU A 144 17.81 18.03 10.94
CA GLU A 144 18.57 17.13 11.80
C GLU A 144 19.82 16.57 11.08
N ALA A 145 19.73 16.32 9.77
CA ALA A 145 20.87 15.86 8.97
C ALA A 145 22.00 16.92 8.89
N ASP A 146 21.63 18.20 8.76
CA ASP A 146 22.60 19.31 8.73
C ASP A 146 23.19 19.60 10.12
N THR A 147 22.41 19.39 11.18
CA THR A 147 22.88 19.50 12.57
C THR A 147 23.86 18.37 12.94
N ALA A 148 23.62 17.15 12.47
CA ALA A 148 24.52 16.01 12.65
C ALA A 148 25.82 16.14 11.84
N ALA A 149 25.74 16.68 10.61
CA ALA A 149 26.92 16.98 9.78
C ALA A 149 27.75 18.15 10.36
N GLY A 150 27.09 19.15 10.96
CA GLY A 150 27.74 20.23 11.69
C GLY A 150 28.48 19.75 12.95
N ALA A 151 27.91 18.80 13.70
CA ALA A 151 28.55 18.21 14.88
C ALA A 151 29.78 17.36 14.53
N ALA A 152 29.76 16.63 13.40
CA ALA A 152 30.91 15.85 12.94
C ALA A 152 32.05 16.72 12.36
N THR A 153 31.73 17.88 11.80
CA THR A 153 32.72 18.84 11.28
C THR A 153 33.40 19.64 12.40
N GLY A 154 32.66 19.94 13.48
CA GLY A 154 33.21 20.63 14.67
C GLY A 154 34.23 19.80 15.46
N ALA A 155 34.19 18.46 15.38
CA ALA A 155 35.11 17.58 16.11
C ALA A 155 36.50 17.39 15.46
N ARG A 156 36.74 17.93 14.25
CA ARG A 156 38.03 17.74 13.53
C ARG A 156 38.94 18.97 13.51
N ILE A 157 38.52 20.09 14.12
CA ILE A 157 39.32 21.33 14.18
C ILE A 157 39.65 21.70 15.64
N GLU A 158 40.14 20.76 16.45
CA GLU A 158 40.79 21.08 17.76
C GLU A 158 41.99 20.18 18.08
N ALA A 159 42.69 19.63 17.07
CA ALA A 159 43.88 18.81 17.31
C ALA A 159 45.00 19.01 16.29
N VAL A 160 45.34 20.26 15.94
CA VAL A 160 46.66 20.61 15.36
C VAL A 160 47.07 22.01 15.81
N ALA A 161 47.67 22.09 17.00
CA ALA A 161 48.60 23.11 17.53
C ALA A 161 48.63 22.82 19.03
N GLU A 162 49.69 22.30 19.63
CA GLU A 162 50.93 23.01 19.90
C GLU A 162 52.01 21.98 20.31
N THR A 163 53.17 21.99 19.67
CA THR A 163 54.43 21.73 20.39
C THR A 163 55.51 22.56 19.71
N GLY A 164 55.60 23.80 20.15
CA GLY A 164 56.69 24.70 19.82
C GLY A 164 58.00 24.19 20.40
N ALA A 165 59.04 24.25 19.58
CA ALA A 165 60.42 24.04 19.98
C ALA A 165 60.92 25.23 20.83
N GLN A 166 61.57 24.93 21.95
CA GLN A 166 62.57 25.78 22.59
C GLN A 166 63.63 24.87 23.22
N VAL A 167 64.83 24.85 22.63
CA VAL A 167 66.08 25.44 23.15
C VAL A 167 67.16 25.39 22.07
#